data_AF-A0A3G2R2M4-F1
#
_entry.id   AF-A0A3G2R2M4-F1
#
_cell.length_a   1.000
_cell.length_b   1.000
_cell.length_c   1.000
_cell.angle_alpha   90.00
_cell.angle_beta   90.00
_cell.angle_gamma   90.00
#
_symmetry.space_group_name_H-M   'P 1'
#
loop_
_entity.id
_entity.type
_entity.pdbx_description
1 polymer ?
#
loop_
_entity_poly.entity_id
_entity_poly.type
_entity_poly.pdbx_seq_one_letter_code
_entity_poly.pdbx_strand_id
1 'polypeptide(L)'
;MAGILEFRDASFQEAKSLPRDFLQALSDFFSAGNAVTEQGWYDFCKKWSAKLSRDPDLLSGLVMDCGLVGRFIRLKSDEKSIHSISYGPMEPLDTIIREAAFKLAGENRKWLDSIINAFKDIEVKTPESYGPSGESAPTQKSGAGPALTGDAKVEALQAIKRFLENKLTEIAELHESVVENGEPAQKDFRSVRLTESLPWTFRWDRTNDKFRLAVEFLLSVLKVAGRSPEGFEWKELGAQAQQAIGGSKMFDRDREKLLDLIQEICGMPLEDLGLTSRGSLYPVYILGKIELTFCAESQNRCIGQECDLPQENPSNGQFRTLSLDSLHAITNFEVEELKSLSTPAGRIILTENRALLIKMYKTGWFKKSPESFVVGIDGRLRLSHHRILKLLQRAAPHIPCYIWTDSDSPGISFVEELHHLFPGARVVFIEGHNLSCLDYEKFTEKIKARPDLLNREQESLLGGPNDWDRVFQIY
;
A
#
# COMPACT_ATOMS: atom_id res chain seq x y z
N MET A 1 32.64 18.18 50.24
CA MET A 1 31.47 18.71 49.51
C MET A 1 30.29 17.86 49.96
N ALA A 2 29.27 18.45 50.60
CA ALA A 2 28.10 17.73 51.06
C ALA A 2 26.93 18.13 50.15
N GLY A 3 26.26 17.14 49.57
CA GLY A 3 25.01 17.32 48.82
C GLY A 3 23.95 16.43 49.44
N ILE A 4 22.71 16.90 49.45
CA ILE A 4 21.56 16.12 49.92
C ILE A 4 20.88 15.55 48.68
N LEU A 5 20.70 14.23 48.65
CA LEU A 5 19.85 13.55 47.69
C LEU A 5 18.44 13.52 48.26
N GLU A 6 17.51 14.26 47.67
CA GLU A 6 16.10 14.22 48.06
C GLU A 6 15.35 13.23 47.16
N PHE A 7 14.84 12.13 47.73
CA PHE A 7 13.82 11.30 47.08
C PHE A 7 12.91 10.67 48.16
N ARG A 8 11.69 10.30 47.77
CA ARG A 8 10.67 9.70 48.65
C ARG A 8 10.28 8.32 48.13
N ASP A 9 10.59 7.27 48.88
CA ASP A 9 10.27 5.87 48.49
C ASP A 9 8.78 5.62 48.21
N ALA A 10 7.87 6.35 48.88
CA ALA A 10 6.42 6.15 48.78
C ALA A 10 5.83 6.45 47.39
N SER A 11 6.58 7.12 46.51
CA SER A 11 6.07 7.61 45.21
C SER A 11 6.34 6.66 44.03
N PHE A 12 7.09 5.56 44.23
CA PHE A 12 7.54 4.70 43.13
C PHE A 12 6.40 4.07 42.29
N GLN A 13 5.22 3.82 42.88
CA GLN A 13 4.06 3.31 42.14
C GLN A 13 3.48 4.35 41.16
N GLU A 14 3.54 5.63 41.50
CA GLU A 14 3.06 6.69 40.63
C GLU A 14 3.96 6.84 39.40
N ALA A 15 5.28 6.64 39.56
CA ALA A 15 6.23 6.60 38.45
C ALA A 15 5.91 5.48 37.43
N LYS A 16 5.42 4.31 37.88
CA LYS A 16 5.01 3.22 36.97
C LYS A 16 3.78 3.56 36.12
N SER A 17 3.00 4.58 36.52
CA SER A 17 1.86 5.07 35.74
C SER A 17 2.25 6.04 34.62
N LEU A 18 3.49 6.51 34.60
CA LEU A 18 3.96 7.46 33.59
C LEU A 18 4.08 6.77 32.21
N PRO A 19 3.72 7.46 31.12
CA PRO A 19 3.84 6.87 29.79
C PRO A 19 5.28 6.50 29.46
N ARG A 20 5.44 5.38 28.78
CA ARG A 20 6.77 4.85 28.47
C ARG A 20 7.61 5.79 27.61
N ASP A 21 7.01 6.44 26.63
CA ASP A 21 7.73 7.39 25.75
C ASP A 21 8.30 8.56 26.56
N PHE A 22 7.62 8.95 27.65
CA PHE A 22 8.14 9.94 28.59
C PHE A 22 9.35 9.39 29.35
N LEU A 23 9.25 8.18 29.91
CA LEU A 23 10.35 7.55 30.67
C LEU A 23 11.58 7.32 29.79
N GLN A 24 11.40 6.88 28.53
CA GLN A 24 12.50 6.71 27.60
C GLN A 24 13.12 8.06 27.23
N ALA A 25 12.31 9.07 26.91
CA ALA A 25 12.84 10.40 26.62
C ALA A 25 13.56 11.03 27.82
N LEU A 26 13.12 10.72 29.04
CA LEU A 26 13.77 11.13 30.27
C LEU A 26 15.14 10.45 30.42
N SER A 27 15.23 9.14 30.19
CA SER A 27 16.50 8.41 30.19
C SER A 27 17.45 8.95 29.11
N ASP A 28 16.96 9.12 27.87
CA ASP A 28 17.72 9.65 26.75
C ASP A 28 18.24 11.07 27.03
N PHE A 29 17.42 11.91 27.68
CA PHE A 29 17.78 13.29 28.05
C PHE A 29 19.02 13.36 28.96
N PHE A 30 19.22 12.35 29.82
CA PHE A 30 20.38 12.26 30.70
C PHE A 30 21.49 11.31 30.21
N SER A 31 21.23 10.51 29.16
CA SER A 31 22.15 9.49 28.64
C SER A 31 23.50 10.02 28.13
N ALA A 32 23.62 11.32 27.86
CA ALA A 32 24.88 11.97 27.47
C ALA A 32 25.86 12.19 28.66
N GLY A 33 25.47 11.81 29.89
CA GLY A 33 26.30 12.00 31.09
C GLY A 33 26.50 13.46 31.50
N ASN A 34 25.82 14.39 30.85
CA ASN A 34 25.92 15.81 31.12
C ASN A 34 24.91 16.21 32.19
N ALA A 35 25.40 16.95 33.19
CA ALA A 35 24.54 17.68 34.12
C ALA A 35 23.65 18.66 33.33
N VAL A 36 22.36 18.66 33.63
CA VAL A 36 21.39 19.51 32.94
C VAL A 36 21.19 20.79 33.74
N THR A 37 21.18 21.93 33.04
CA THR A 37 20.85 23.22 33.64
C THR A 37 19.39 23.25 34.11
N GLU A 38 19.09 24.07 35.10
CA GLU A 38 17.71 24.25 35.59
C GLU A 38 16.74 24.64 34.47
N GLN A 39 17.18 25.54 33.56
CA GLN A 39 16.39 25.91 32.39
C GLN A 39 16.15 24.73 31.44
N GLY A 40 17.19 23.93 31.15
CA GLY A 40 17.05 22.76 30.27
C GLY A 40 16.10 21.71 30.86
N TRP A 41 16.15 21.51 32.18
CA TRP A 41 15.21 20.65 32.89
C TRP A 41 13.77 21.18 32.81
N TYR A 42 13.57 22.47 33.09
CA TYR A 42 12.26 23.12 33.00
C TYR A 42 11.67 23.01 31.58
N ASP A 43 12.47 23.25 30.54
CA ASP A 43 12.03 23.15 29.15
C ASP A 43 11.61 21.72 28.78
N PHE A 44 12.34 20.71 29.27
CA PHE A 44 11.98 19.30 29.12
C PHE A 44 10.62 19.01 29.79
N CYS A 45 10.46 19.42 31.06
CA CYS A 45 9.21 19.23 31.81
C CYS A 45 8.04 19.93 31.13
N LYS A 46 8.19 21.19 30.71
CA LYS A 46 7.15 21.97 30.02
C LYS A 46 6.70 21.32 28.70
N LYS A 47 7.65 20.79 27.92
CA LYS A 47 7.33 20.07 26.67
C LYS A 47 6.48 18.83 26.94
N TRP A 48 6.82 18.04 27.94
CA TRP A 48 6.13 16.79 28.25
C TRP A 48 4.85 16.99 29.04
N SER A 49 4.78 18.00 29.89
CA SER A 49 3.58 18.33 30.64
C SER A 49 2.42 18.69 29.71
N ALA A 50 2.70 19.41 28.61
CA ALA A 50 1.71 19.69 27.56
C ALA A 50 1.17 18.41 26.90
N LYS A 51 2.04 17.42 26.63
CA LYS A 51 1.62 16.12 26.06
C LYS A 51 0.82 15.27 27.04
N LEU A 52 1.18 15.35 28.32
CA LEU A 52 0.56 14.56 29.40
C LEU A 52 -0.65 15.26 30.01
N SER A 53 -0.99 16.49 29.59
CA SER A 53 -2.00 17.34 30.20
C SER A 53 -1.79 17.51 31.71
N ARG A 54 -0.54 17.77 32.10
CA ARG A 54 -0.12 17.99 33.50
C ARG A 54 0.55 19.36 33.65
N ASP A 55 0.61 19.83 34.89
CA ASP A 55 1.40 21.01 35.25
C ASP A 55 2.92 20.68 35.22
N PRO A 56 3.78 21.55 34.66
CA PRO A 56 5.23 21.30 34.59
C PRO A 56 5.89 21.12 35.95
N ASP A 57 5.50 21.90 36.96
CA ASP A 57 6.12 21.87 38.29
C ASP A 57 5.70 20.60 39.04
N LEU A 58 4.43 20.20 38.90
CA LEU A 58 3.96 18.91 39.42
C LEU A 58 4.66 17.72 38.75
N LEU A 59 4.89 17.78 37.43
CA LEU A 59 5.63 16.73 36.73
C LEU A 59 7.09 16.67 37.18
N SER A 60 7.76 17.83 37.34
CA SER A 60 9.11 17.92 37.86
C SER A 60 9.21 17.33 39.27
N GLY A 61 8.31 17.76 40.16
CA GLY A 61 8.22 17.29 41.54
C GLY A 61 8.04 15.78 41.59
N LEU A 62 7.08 15.24 40.81
CA LEU A 62 6.82 13.80 40.73
C LEU A 62 8.08 13.01 40.34
N VAL A 63 8.78 13.43 39.28
CA VAL A 63 9.96 12.71 38.77
C VAL A 63 11.11 12.72 39.79
N MET A 64 11.31 13.83 40.50
CA MET A 64 12.29 13.94 41.59
C MET A 64 11.87 13.14 42.82
N ASP A 65 10.62 13.26 43.26
CA ASP A 65 10.08 12.57 44.42
C ASP A 65 10.13 11.05 44.25
N CYS A 66 9.89 10.55 43.03
CA CYS A 66 10.02 9.13 42.69
C CYS A 66 11.48 8.65 42.54
N GLY A 67 12.45 9.54 42.70
CA GLY A 67 13.86 9.22 42.55
C GLY A 67 14.25 8.82 41.14
N LEU A 68 13.52 9.25 40.10
CA LEU A 68 13.87 8.97 38.69
C LEU A 68 15.00 9.89 38.21
N VAL A 69 15.07 11.10 38.78
CA VAL A 69 16.07 12.13 38.54
C VAL A 69 16.55 12.64 39.89
N GLY A 70 17.86 12.72 40.08
CA GLY A 70 18.48 13.34 41.24
C GLY A 70 18.60 14.85 41.08
N ARG A 71 18.55 15.56 42.21
CA ARG A 71 18.84 16.99 42.28
C ARG A 71 20.05 17.20 43.19
N PHE A 72 21.09 17.82 42.66
CA PHE A 72 22.26 18.21 43.45
C PHE A 72 22.20 19.70 43.74
N ILE A 73 22.23 20.07 45.02
CA ILE A 73 22.22 21.45 45.47
C ILE A 73 23.60 21.81 46.00
N ARG A 74 24.25 22.79 45.35
CA ARG A 74 25.53 23.34 45.76
C ARG A 74 25.36 24.75 46.31
N LEU A 75 25.80 24.96 47.54
CA LEU A 75 26.06 26.31 48.06
C LEU A 75 27.35 26.84 47.43
N LYS A 76 27.31 28.01 46.81
CA LYS A 76 28.53 28.71 46.41
C LYS A 76 29.31 29.16 47.64
N SER A 77 30.60 29.43 47.45
CA SER A 77 31.51 29.95 48.47
C SER A 77 31.10 31.33 49.01
N ASP A 78 30.17 32.01 48.34
CA ASP A 78 29.58 33.26 48.81
C ASP A 78 28.50 33.06 49.89
N GLU A 79 28.10 31.82 50.16
CA GLU A 79 27.00 31.40 51.04
C GLU A 79 25.65 32.07 50.73
N LYS A 80 25.55 32.77 49.59
CA LYS A 80 24.41 33.61 49.20
C LYS A 80 23.72 33.12 47.95
N SER A 81 24.35 32.23 47.18
CA SER A 81 23.75 31.66 45.98
C SER A 81 23.74 30.14 46.00
N ILE A 82 22.56 29.59 45.71
CA ILE A 82 22.31 28.16 45.58
C ILE A 82 22.33 27.82 44.09
N HIS A 83 23.16 26.85 43.70
CA HIS A 83 23.17 26.29 42.35
C HIS A 83 22.59 24.88 42.41
N SER A 84 21.46 24.67 41.76
CA SER A 84 20.83 23.36 41.62
C SER A 84 21.17 22.78 40.26
N ILE A 85 21.56 21.51 40.21
CA ILE A 85 21.81 20.76 38.99
C ILE A 85 20.99 19.48 39.04
N SER A 86 20.25 19.17 37.99
CA SER A 86 19.53 17.90 37.86
C SER A 86 20.43 16.87 37.16
N TYR A 87 20.40 15.62 37.62
CA TYR A 87 21.18 14.53 37.05
C TYR A 87 20.38 13.22 37.04
N GLY A 88 20.73 12.32 36.14
CA GLY A 88 20.08 11.02 35.97
C GLY A 88 20.76 10.23 34.85
N PRO A 89 20.10 9.19 34.31
CA PRO A 89 18.96 8.52 34.92
C PRO A 89 19.36 7.93 36.28
N MET A 90 18.44 7.91 37.25
CA MET A 90 18.66 7.22 38.52
C MET A 90 18.23 5.74 38.39
N GLU A 91 18.74 4.87 39.26
CA GLU A 91 18.43 3.43 39.27
C GLU A 91 16.91 3.10 39.23
N PRO A 92 16.02 3.84 39.93
CA PRO A 92 14.58 3.64 39.82
C PRO A 92 14.04 3.82 38.39
N LEU A 93 14.54 4.79 37.62
CA LEU A 93 14.13 5.03 36.24
C LEU A 93 14.55 3.87 35.33
N ASP A 94 15.80 3.44 35.43
CA ASP A 94 16.32 2.29 34.68
C ASP A 94 15.58 1.01 35.03
N THR A 95 15.17 0.85 36.29
CA THR A 95 14.38 -0.30 36.74
C THR A 95 12.98 -0.29 36.13
N ILE A 96 12.27 0.84 36.14
CA ILE A 96 10.93 0.94 35.52
C ILE A 96 11.01 0.71 34.00
N ILE A 97 12.00 1.28 33.33
CA ILE A 97 12.18 1.09 31.88
C ILE A 97 12.46 -0.38 31.57
N ARG A 98 13.33 -1.05 32.34
CA ARG A 98 13.63 -2.48 32.19
C ARG A 98 12.41 -3.36 32.44
N GLU A 99 11.64 -3.10 33.50
CA GLU A 99 10.41 -3.84 33.78
C GLU A 99 9.38 -3.68 32.64
N ALA A 100 9.18 -2.45 32.14
CA ALA A 100 8.26 -2.18 31.04
C ALA A 100 8.71 -2.86 29.73
N ALA A 101 10.02 -2.83 29.44
CA ALA A 101 10.60 -3.53 28.30
C ALA A 101 10.42 -5.06 28.42
N PHE A 102 10.64 -5.62 29.61
CA PHE A 102 10.46 -7.05 29.88
C PHE A 102 9.00 -7.48 29.70
N LYS A 103 8.04 -6.71 30.25
CA LYS A 103 6.62 -6.97 30.06
C LYS A 103 6.26 -6.99 28.57
N LEU A 104 6.73 -6.00 27.81
CA LEU A 104 6.45 -5.90 26.39
C LEU A 104 7.12 -7.00 25.58
N ALA A 105 8.33 -7.43 25.96
CA ALA A 105 8.99 -8.60 25.38
C ALA A 105 8.13 -9.87 25.59
N GLY A 106 7.56 -10.04 26.78
CA GLY A 106 6.61 -11.12 27.06
C GLY A 106 5.33 -11.05 26.20
N GLU A 107 4.78 -9.86 25.97
CA GLU A 107 3.64 -9.66 25.07
C GLU A 107 4.00 -9.92 23.60
N ASN A 108 5.17 -9.45 23.15
CA ASN A 108 5.75 -9.76 21.84
C ASN A 108 5.96 -11.26 21.67
N ARG A 109 6.36 -11.98 22.73
CA ARG A 109 6.58 -13.43 22.68
C ARG A 109 5.27 -14.18 22.48
N LYS A 110 4.25 -13.83 23.27
CA LYS A 110 2.90 -14.40 23.12
C LYS A 110 2.34 -14.17 21.73
N TRP A 111 2.52 -12.97 21.19
CA TRP A 111 2.13 -12.65 19.82
C TRP A 111 2.89 -13.52 18.81
N LEU A 112 4.21 -13.60 18.90
CA LEU A 112 5.04 -14.40 17.99
C LEU A 112 4.63 -15.88 18.02
N ASP A 113 4.48 -16.46 19.21
CA ASP A 113 4.06 -17.85 19.38
C ASP A 113 2.68 -18.09 18.74
N SER A 114 1.74 -17.14 18.89
CA SER A 114 0.43 -17.19 18.23
C SER A 114 0.55 -17.16 16.70
N ILE A 115 1.42 -16.32 16.14
CA ILE A 115 1.65 -16.24 14.69
C ILE A 115 2.30 -17.53 14.17
N ILE A 116 3.34 -18.03 14.85
CA ILE A 116 4.04 -19.27 14.46
C ILE A 116 3.06 -20.45 14.46
N ASN A 117 2.21 -20.58 15.47
CA ASN A 117 1.19 -21.63 15.51
C ASN A 117 0.21 -21.49 14.34
N ALA A 118 -0.31 -20.28 14.13
CA ALA A 118 -1.23 -20.00 13.02
C ALA A 118 -0.60 -20.16 11.63
N PHE A 119 0.72 -20.06 11.51
CA PHE A 119 1.50 -20.26 10.29
C PHE A 119 1.76 -21.73 9.99
N LYS A 120 2.00 -22.56 11.01
CA LYS A 120 2.20 -24.02 10.86
C LYS A 120 0.99 -24.71 10.24
N ASP A 121 -0.21 -24.23 10.55
CA ASP A 121 -1.47 -24.79 10.03
C ASP A 121 -1.72 -24.44 8.54
N ILE A 122 -0.86 -23.64 7.91
CA ILE A 122 -1.04 -23.21 6.52
C ILE A 122 -0.33 -24.19 5.58
N GLU A 123 -1.14 -24.98 4.88
CA GLU A 123 -0.70 -25.77 3.73
C GLU A 123 -0.97 -25.01 2.43
N VAL A 124 0.10 -24.74 1.67
CA VAL A 124 -0.03 -24.28 0.28
C VAL A 124 -0.10 -25.53 -0.58
N LYS A 125 -1.33 -25.92 -0.92
CA LYS A 125 -1.61 -27.11 -1.73
C LYS A 125 -0.95 -27.01 -3.10
N THR A 126 -0.24 -28.07 -3.50
CA THR A 126 0.25 -28.20 -4.88
C THR A 126 -0.92 -28.50 -5.82
N PRO A 127 -0.84 -28.09 -7.10
CA PRO A 127 -1.90 -28.30 -8.09
C PRO A 127 -2.36 -29.76 -8.20
N GLU A 128 -1.46 -30.72 -7.93
CA GLU A 128 -1.70 -32.16 -7.96
C GLU A 128 -2.71 -32.65 -6.90
N SER A 129 -2.97 -31.87 -5.85
CA SER A 129 -3.88 -32.23 -4.75
C SER A 129 -5.34 -31.85 -5.02
N TYR A 130 -5.61 -31.04 -6.05
CA TYR A 130 -6.97 -30.83 -6.57
C TYR A 130 -7.26 -31.96 -7.55
N GLY A 131 -7.62 -33.12 -7.00
CA GLY A 131 -7.98 -34.29 -7.79
C GLY A 131 -9.05 -33.95 -8.83
N PRO A 132 -9.08 -34.65 -9.99
CA PRO A 132 -10.03 -34.39 -11.04
C PRO A 132 -11.44 -34.66 -10.51
N SER A 133 -12.18 -33.59 -10.25
CA SER A 133 -13.61 -33.69 -9.96
C SER A 133 -14.34 -34.04 -11.26
N GLY A 134 -14.43 -35.34 -11.56
CA GLY A 134 -15.43 -35.93 -12.44
C GLY A 134 -15.28 -35.65 -13.95
N GLU A 135 -15.29 -36.74 -14.71
CA GLU A 135 -15.50 -36.81 -16.16
C GLU A 135 -14.36 -36.33 -17.07
N SER A 136 -13.47 -37.28 -17.31
CA SER A 136 -12.65 -37.38 -18.51
C SER A 136 -13.48 -37.28 -19.80
N ALA A 137 -13.25 -36.23 -20.59
CA ALA A 137 -13.50 -36.21 -22.03
C ALA A 137 -12.19 -35.93 -22.78
N PRO A 138 -11.90 -36.61 -23.90
CA PRO A 138 -10.67 -36.40 -24.65
C PRO A 138 -10.88 -35.33 -25.72
N THR A 139 -10.00 -34.33 -25.83
CA THR A 139 -9.42 -33.93 -27.14
C THR A 139 -8.40 -32.79 -27.05
N GLN A 140 -7.37 -32.94 -27.88
CA GLN A 140 -6.49 -31.87 -28.36
C GLN A 140 -7.28 -30.80 -29.15
N LYS A 141 -6.99 -29.51 -28.96
CA LYS A 141 -6.43 -28.59 -29.99
C LYS A 141 -6.60 -27.10 -29.63
N SER A 142 -5.45 -26.41 -29.77
CA SER A 142 -5.22 -25.06 -30.30
C SER A 142 -5.89 -23.83 -29.69
N GLY A 143 -5.03 -22.91 -29.21
CA GLY A 143 -5.14 -21.50 -29.58
C GLY A 143 -5.84 -20.55 -28.60
N ALA A 144 -5.54 -20.64 -27.30
CA ALA A 144 -5.81 -19.55 -26.35
C ALA A 144 -4.48 -19.09 -25.75
N GLY A 145 -4.28 -17.77 -25.64
CA GLY A 145 -3.10 -17.18 -24.99
C GLY A 145 -2.91 -17.76 -23.58
N PRO A 146 -1.69 -17.71 -23.02
CA PRO A 146 -1.34 -18.52 -21.86
C PRO A 146 -2.26 -18.17 -20.69
N ALA A 147 -3.18 -19.08 -20.38
CA ALA A 147 -3.72 -19.17 -19.04
C ALA A 147 -2.50 -19.35 -18.14
N LEU A 148 -2.20 -18.36 -17.30
CA LEU A 148 -1.22 -18.51 -16.24
C LEU A 148 -1.57 -19.81 -15.51
N THR A 149 -0.65 -20.77 -15.58
CA THR A 149 -0.88 -22.09 -15.03
C THR A 149 -1.11 -21.95 -13.53
N GLY A 150 -1.95 -22.79 -12.93
CA GLY A 150 -2.16 -22.81 -11.48
C GLY A 150 -0.84 -22.85 -10.68
N ASP A 151 0.21 -23.35 -11.32
CA ASP A 151 1.60 -23.33 -10.83
C ASP A 151 2.10 -21.93 -10.45
N ALA A 152 1.85 -20.90 -11.26
CA ALA A 152 2.39 -19.56 -10.99
C ALA A 152 1.80 -18.94 -9.72
N LYS A 153 0.49 -19.10 -9.49
CA LYS A 153 -0.17 -18.64 -8.25
C LYS A 153 0.34 -19.43 -7.05
N VAL A 154 0.55 -20.74 -7.19
CA VAL A 154 1.13 -21.58 -6.13
C VAL A 154 2.55 -21.15 -5.80
N GLU A 155 3.39 -20.89 -6.79
CA GLU A 155 4.75 -20.36 -6.60
C GLU A 155 4.74 -19.00 -5.89
N ALA A 156 3.83 -18.10 -6.26
CA ALA A 156 3.65 -16.82 -5.60
C ALA A 156 3.27 -16.97 -4.11
N LEU A 157 2.34 -17.87 -3.79
CA LEU A 157 1.97 -18.17 -2.39
C LEU A 157 3.12 -18.83 -1.62
N GLN A 158 3.91 -19.68 -2.28
CA GLN A 158 5.12 -20.26 -1.68
C GLN A 158 6.21 -19.21 -1.44
N ALA A 159 6.34 -18.19 -2.31
CA ALA A 159 7.25 -17.06 -2.09
C ALA A 159 6.83 -16.26 -0.84
N ILE A 160 5.54 -15.95 -0.70
CA ILE A 160 4.99 -15.28 0.49
C ILE A 160 5.23 -16.12 1.75
N LYS A 161 4.99 -17.44 1.67
CA LYS A 161 5.22 -18.36 2.79
C LYS A 161 6.69 -18.37 3.23
N ARG A 162 7.64 -18.52 2.29
CA ARG A 162 9.09 -18.49 2.56
C ARG A 162 9.55 -17.17 3.14
N PHE A 163 9.05 -16.05 2.62
CA PHE A 163 9.35 -14.73 3.15
C PHE A 163 8.92 -14.62 4.62
N LEU A 164 7.70 -15.04 4.93
CA LEU A 164 7.17 -14.99 6.28
C LEU A 164 7.94 -15.93 7.23
N GLU A 165 8.26 -17.14 6.79
CA GLU A 165 9.09 -18.10 7.53
C GLU A 165 10.46 -17.52 7.89
N ASN A 166 11.15 -16.92 6.92
CA ASN A 166 12.44 -16.25 7.15
C ASN A 166 12.31 -15.13 8.18
N LYS A 167 11.28 -14.29 8.09
CA LYS A 167 11.07 -13.19 9.05
C LYS A 167 10.76 -13.69 10.46
N LEU A 168 9.98 -14.76 10.59
CA LEU A 168 9.69 -15.35 11.89
C LEU A 168 10.95 -15.98 12.51
N THR A 169 11.79 -16.62 11.70
CA THR A 169 13.09 -17.16 12.12
C THR A 169 14.04 -16.04 12.57
N GLU A 170 14.19 -14.96 11.78
CA GLU A 170 15.01 -13.79 12.16
C GLU A 170 14.57 -13.20 13.52
N ILE A 171 13.26 -13.15 13.80
CA ILE A 171 12.74 -12.68 15.08
C ILE A 171 13.06 -13.65 16.22
N ALA A 172 12.94 -14.96 15.97
CA ALA A 172 13.25 -15.98 16.96
C ALA A 172 14.74 -15.99 17.33
N GLU A 173 15.63 -15.91 16.34
CA GLU A 173 17.08 -15.80 16.54
C GLU A 173 17.45 -14.50 17.29
N LEU A 174 16.74 -13.40 17.00
CA LEU A 174 16.91 -12.15 17.75
C LEU A 174 16.65 -12.35 19.25
N HIS A 175 15.65 -13.16 19.63
CA HIS A 175 15.34 -13.43 21.04
C HIS A 175 16.48 -14.17 21.75
N GLU A 176 17.05 -15.19 21.11
CA GLU A 176 18.14 -16.00 21.69
C GLU A 176 19.37 -15.15 21.98
N SER A 177 19.61 -14.10 21.18
CA SER A 177 20.72 -13.15 21.41
C SER A 177 20.49 -12.14 22.55
N VAL A 178 19.24 -11.97 23.01
CA VAL A 178 18.87 -10.96 24.02
C VAL A 178 18.81 -11.55 25.44
N VAL A 179 18.65 -12.87 25.57
CA VAL A 179 18.53 -13.56 26.87
C VAL A 179 19.80 -14.36 27.14
N GLU A 180 20.80 -13.72 27.74
CA GLU A 180 21.98 -14.41 28.27
C GLU A 180 21.83 -14.51 29.79
N ASN A 181 21.78 -15.73 30.34
CA ASN A 181 21.60 -16.01 31.78
C ASN A 181 20.29 -15.48 32.42
N GLY A 182 19.23 -15.24 31.62
CA GLY A 182 17.93 -14.78 32.13
C GLY A 182 17.85 -13.27 32.38
N GLU A 183 18.91 -12.52 32.08
CA GLU A 183 18.90 -11.06 32.09
C GLU A 183 18.96 -10.49 30.65
N PRO A 184 18.26 -9.37 30.37
CA PRO A 184 18.32 -8.74 29.06
C PRO A 184 19.73 -8.17 28.80
N ALA A 185 20.40 -8.65 27.76
CA ALA A 185 21.71 -8.15 27.35
C ALA A 185 21.64 -6.63 27.10
N GLN A 186 22.45 -5.87 27.84
CA GLN A 186 22.29 -4.41 28.00
C GLN A 186 22.73 -3.58 26.79
N LYS A 187 23.16 -4.18 25.67
CA LYS A 187 23.70 -3.45 24.52
C LYS A 187 23.20 -4.01 23.19
N ASP A 188 22.52 -3.14 22.45
CA ASP A 188 21.96 -3.31 21.11
C ASP A 188 20.86 -4.36 20.97
N PHE A 189 19.62 -3.92 21.25
CA PHE A 189 18.43 -4.56 20.68
C PHE A 189 18.51 -4.43 19.15
N ARG A 190 19.11 -5.43 18.51
CA ARG A 190 19.01 -5.63 17.06
C ARG A 190 17.53 -5.61 16.67
N SER A 191 17.25 -5.11 15.48
CA SER A 191 15.89 -5.03 14.96
C SER A 191 15.77 -5.83 13.68
N VAL A 192 14.64 -6.50 13.50
CA VAL A 192 14.31 -7.17 12.24
C VAL A 192 13.56 -6.18 11.36
N ARG A 193 14.09 -5.84 10.19
CA ARG A 193 13.40 -5.01 9.21
C ARG A 193 12.55 -5.89 8.31
N LEU A 194 11.36 -5.42 7.93
CA LEU A 194 10.45 -6.13 7.04
C LEU A 194 11.02 -6.21 5.61
N THR A 195 11.12 -5.09 4.92
CA THR A 195 11.79 -4.95 3.61
C THR A 195 12.53 -3.61 3.52
N GLU A 196 13.30 -3.38 2.45
CA GLU A 196 13.93 -2.08 2.19
C GLU A 196 12.90 -1.01 1.80
N SER A 197 11.88 -1.37 1.02
CA SER A 197 10.78 -0.49 0.59
C SER A 197 9.84 -0.11 1.75
N LEU A 198 9.66 -1.03 2.70
CA LEU A 198 8.77 -0.90 3.84
C LEU A 198 9.58 -1.07 5.13
N PRO A 199 10.25 0.00 5.62
CA PRO A 199 11.22 -0.06 6.71
C PRO A 199 10.54 -0.18 8.10
N TRP A 200 9.48 -0.98 8.19
CA TRP A 200 8.86 -1.35 9.44
C TRP A 200 9.74 -2.35 10.14
N THR A 201 9.99 -2.13 11.43
CA THR A 201 10.94 -2.93 12.20
C THR A 201 10.28 -3.58 13.39
N PHE A 202 10.71 -4.81 13.70
CA PHE A 202 10.39 -5.49 14.93
C PHE A 202 11.53 -5.33 15.94
N ARG A 203 11.17 -5.02 17.20
CA ARG A 203 12.05 -5.09 18.37
C ARG A 203 11.32 -5.66 19.57
N TRP A 204 11.98 -6.52 20.34
CA TRP A 204 11.41 -7.13 21.55
C TRP A 204 10.96 -6.11 22.60
N ASP A 205 11.66 -4.99 22.67
CA ASP A 205 11.41 -3.93 23.63
C ASP A 205 10.46 -2.86 23.09
N ARG A 206 9.76 -2.98 21.97
CA ARG A 206 8.85 -1.91 21.47
C ARG A 206 7.51 -2.43 20.95
N THR A 207 6.54 -1.52 20.86
CA THR A 207 5.26 -1.77 20.20
C THR A 207 5.51 -1.79 18.70
N ASN A 208 5.28 -2.94 18.07
CA ASN A 208 5.66 -3.18 16.68
C ASN A 208 4.44 -3.13 15.75
N ASP A 209 3.49 -2.23 16.01
CA ASP A 209 2.14 -2.30 15.44
C ASP A 209 2.13 -2.45 13.92
N LYS A 210 2.97 -1.71 13.20
CA LYS A 210 3.05 -1.81 11.74
C LYS A 210 3.70 -3.10 11.25
N PHE A 211 4.79 -3.53 11.89
CA PHE A 211 5.43 -4.80 11.54
C PHE A 211 4.49 -5.97 11.81
N ARG A 212 3.81 -5.97 12.97
CA ARG A 212 2.78 -6.97 13.31
C ARG A 212 1.63 -6.95 12.31
N LEU A 213 1.14 -5.76 11.94
CA LEU A 213 0.10 -5.57 10.92
C LEU A 213 0.49 -6.22 9.58
N ALA A 214 1.73 -6.01 9.11
CA ALA A 214 2.21 -6.63 7.88
C ALA A 214 2.29 -8.16 7.98
N VAL A 215 2.81 -8.68 9.10
CA VAL A 215 2.88 -10.13 9.34
C VAL A 215 1.48 -10.76 9.37
N GLU A 216 0.53 -10.15 10.06
CA GLU A 216 -0.86 -10.59 10.13
C GLU A 216 -1.57 -10.48 8.77
N PHE A 217 -1.25 -9.46 8.00
CA PHE A 217 -1.71 -9.30 6.63
C PHE A 217 -1.21 -10.42 5.72
N LEU A 218 0.10 -10.70 5.69
CA LEU A 218 0.68 -11.77 4.87
C LEU A 218 0.12 -13.15 5.26
N LEU A 219 -0.05 -13.39 6.57
CA LEU A 219 -0.68 -14.60 7.08
C LEU A 219 -2.13 -14.74 6.58
N SER A 220 -2.86 -13.62 6.55
CA SER A 220 -4.25 -13.59 6.05
C SER A 220 -4.30 -13.84 4.55
N VAL A 221 -3.39 -13.28 3.76
CA VAL A 221 -3.25 -13.56 2.32
C VAL A 221 -3.03 -15.05 2.09
N LEU A 222 -2.09 -15.68 2.80
CA LEU A 222 -1.84 -17.12 2.67
C LEU A 222 -3.09 -17.97 2.98
N LYS A 223 -3.83 -17.62 4.05
CA LYS A 223 -5.05 -18.36 4.45
C LYS A 223 -6.19 -18.18 3.45
N VAL A 224 -6.43 -16.95 3.00
CA VAL A 224 -7.57 -16.64 2.13
C VAL A 224 -7.29 -17.04 0.68
N ALA A 225 -6.11 -16.72 0.14
CA ALA A 225 -5.76 -17.09 -1.23
C ALA A 225 -5.58 -18.61 -1.40
N GLY A 226 -5.12 -19.31 -0.36
CA GLY A 226 -4.98 -20.77 -0.36
C GLY A 226 -6.32 -21.53 -0.32
N ARG A 227 -7.37 -20.95 0.27
CA ARG A 227 -8.72 -21.56 0.32
C ARG A 227 -9.61 -21.19 -0.87
N SER A 228 -9.34 -20.06 -1.51
CA SER A 228 -10.18 -19.50 -2.58
C SER A 228 -9.45 -19.55 -3.93
N PRO A 229 -9.54 -20.66 -4.69
CA PRO A 229 -8.89 -20.78 -5.99
C PRO A 229 -9.40 -19.72 -6.99
N GLU A 230 -10.69 -19.41 -6.92
CA GLU A 230 -11.40 -18.39 -7.72
C GLU A 230 -10.99 -16.93 -7.42
N GLY A 231 -10.17 -16.72 -6.38
CA GLY A 231 -9.75 -15.40 -5.93
C GLY A 231 -10.38 -14.97 -4.60
N PHE A 232 -9.98 -13.80 -4.12
CA PHE A 232 -10.31 -13.27 -2.80
C PHE A 232 -10.47 -11.76 -2.82
N GLU A 233 -11.17 -11.25 -1.82
CA GLU A 233 -11.45 -9.82 -1.65
C GLU A 233 -10.58 -9.18 -0.55
N TRP A 234 -10.29 -7.89 -0.69
CA TRP A 234 -9.53 -7.11 0.30
C TRP A 234 -10.14 -7.21 1.70
N LYS A 235 -11.47 -7.08 1.78
CA LYS A 235 -12.19 -7.11 3.07
C LYS A 235 -12.16 -8.48 3.74
N GLU A 236 -11.99 -9.56 2.96
CA GLU A 236 -11.84 -10.91 3.52
C GLU A 236 -10.54 -11.05 4.28
N LEU A 237 -9.47 -10.39 3.83
CA LEU A 237 -8.18 -10.41 4.54
C LEU A 237 -8.34 -9.82 5.94
N GLY A 238 -8.97 -8.66 6.07
CA GLY A 238 -9.22 -8.02 7.37
C GLY A 238 -10.13 -8.87 8.27
N ALA A 239 -11.21 -9.42 7.71
CA ALA A 239 -12.12 -10.29 8.46
C ALA A 239 -11.44 -11.60 8.91
N GLN A 240 -10.50 -12.11 8.13
CA GLN A 240 -9.70 -13.28 8.46
C GLN A 240 -8.73 -13.01 9.61
N ALA A 241 -8.11 -11.83 9.64
CA ALA A 241 -7.18 -11.42 10.69
C ALA A 241 -7.90 -11.12 12.01
N GLN A 242 -9.07 -10.47 11.95
CA GLN A 242 -9.80 -10.03 13.12
C GLN A 242 -11.29 -10.37 13.00
N GLN A 243 -11.73 -11.38 13.75
CA GLN A 243 -13.12 -11.83 13.82
C GLN A 243 -13.96 -10.95 14.76
N ALA A 244 -13.98 -9.65 14.52
CA ALA A 244 -14.75 -8.67 15.28
C ALA A 244 -15.42 -7.65 14.36
N ILE A 245 -16.41 -6.92 14.88
CA ILE A 245 -17.03 -5.80 14.16
C ILE A 245 -15.93 -4.79 13.82
N GLY A 246 -15.82 -4.45 12.53
CA GLY A 246 -14.79 -3.55 12.00
C GLY A 246 -13.50 -4.25 11.56
N GLY A 247 -13.32 -5.55 11.81
CA GLY A 247 -12.12 -6.29 11.39
C GLY A 247 -11.85 -6.26 9.89
N SER A 248 -12.90 -6.21 9.06
CA SER A 248 -12.77 -6.04 7.60
C SER A 248 -12.07 -4.75 7.15
N LYS A 249 -11.88 -3.78 8.05
CA LYS A 249 -11.17 -2.51 7.82
C LYS A 249 -9.79 -2.46 8.49
N MET A 250 -9.34 -3.55 9.12
CA MET A 250 -8.10 -3.61 9.89
C MET A 250 -6.90 -3.09 9.10
N PHE A 251 -6.86 -3.35 7.80
CA PHE A 251 -5.74 -3.01 6.92
C PHE A 251 -5.93 -1.70 6.14
N ASP A 252 -7.11 -1.05 6.19
CA ASP A 252 -7.48 0.06 5.29
C ASP A 252 -6.52 1.24 5.36
N ARG A 253 -6.02 1.57 6.57
CA ARG A 253 -5.12 2.71 6.79
C ARG A 253 -3.81 2.59 6.01
N ASP A 254 -3.29 1.38 5.86
CA ASP A 254 -1.99 1.10 5.26
C ASP A 254 -2.15 0.25 3.97
N ARG A 255 -3.34 0.26 3.35
CA ARG A 255 -3.72 -0.61 2.22
C ARG A 255 -2.71 -0.63 1.08
N GLU A 256 -2.39 0.52 0.48
CA GLU A 256 -1.51 0.55 -0.70
C GLU A 256 -0.13 -0.04 -0.38
N LYS A 257 0.45 0.29 0.78
CA LYS A 257 1.75 -0.25 1.22
C LYS A 257 1.73 -1.76 1.41
N LEU A 258 0.62 -2.31 1.90
CA LEU A 258 0.43 -3.75 2.08
C LEU A 258 0.24 -4.47 0.74
N LEU A 259 -0.44 -3.83 -0.21
CA LEU A 259 -0.58 -4.35 -1.58
C LEU A 259 0.76 -4.33 -2.33
N ASP A 260 1.52 -3.24 -2.21
CA ASP A 260 2.87 -3.13 -2.79
C ASP A 260 3.80 -4.20 -2.21
N LEU A 261 3.71 -4.45 -0.89
CA LEU A 261 4.51 -5.46 -0.19
C LEU A 261 4.30 -6.87 -0.79
N ILE A 262 3.06 -7.29 -1.06
CA ILE A 262 2.83 -8.63 -1.64
C ILE A 262 3.34 -8.72 -3.07
N GLN A 263 3.15 -7.67 -3.88
CA GLN A 263 3.69 -7.63 -5.24
C GLN A 263 5.22 -7.68 -5.25
N GLU A 264 5.88 -6.99 -4.32
CA GLU A 264 7.33 -7.07 -4.15
C GLU A 264 7.79 -8.49 -3.79
N ILE A 265 7.10 -9.16 -2.86
CA ILE A 265 7.48 -10.49 -2.39
C ILE A 265 7.28 -11.55 -3.48
N CYS A 266 6.15 -11.54 -4.19
CA CYS A 266 5.83 -12.57 -5.16
C CYS A 266 6.21 -12.24 -6.61
N GLY A 267 6.55 -10.98 -6.90
CA GLY A 267 6.85 -10.52 -8.27
C GLY A 267 5.68 -10.62 -9.24
N MET A 268 4.45 -10.74 -8.72
CA MET A 268 3.25 -11.02 -9.50
C MET A 268 2.20 -9.91 -9.33
N PRO A 269 1.47 -9.54 -10.40
CA PRO A 269 0.28 -8.71 -10.29
C PRO A 269 -0.77 -9.29 -9.32
N LEU A 270 -1.49 -8.44 -8.61
CA LEU A 270 -2.43 -8.87 -7.58
C LEU A 270 -3.60 -9.68 -8.15
N GLU A 271 -3.99 -9.39 -9.39
CA GLU A 271 -5.03 -10.07 -10.14
C GLU A 271 -4.65 -11.52 -10.40
N ASP A 272 -3.38 -11.74 -10.78
CA ASP A 272 -2.84 -13.06 -11.07
C ASP A 272 -2.69 -13.87 -9.76
N LEU A 273 -2.48 -13.20 -8.62
CA LEU A 273 -2.56 -13.81 -7.29
C LEU A 273 -4.01 -14.15 -6.88
N GLY A 274 -5.01 -13.54 -7.53
CA GLY A 274 -6.43 -13.76 -7.30
C GLY A 274 -7.13 -12.66 -6.50
N LEU A 275 -6.56 -11.47 -6.31
CA LEU A 275 -7.29 -10.36 -5.72
C LEU A 275 -8.33 -9.84 -6.72
N THR A 276 -9.60 -10.17 -6.51
CA THR A 276 -10.69 -9.88 -7.46
C THR A 276 -11.10 -8.42 -7.42
N SER A 277 -11.13 -7.82 -6.24
CA SER A 277 -11.55 -6.44 -6.10
C SER A 277 -10.98 -5.81 -4.82
N ARG A 278 -10.82 -4.49 -4.86
CA ARG A 278 -10.43 -3.67 -3.71
C ARG A 278 -11.66 -3.18 -2.90
N GLY A 279 -12.83 -3.77 -3.15
CA GLY A 279 -14.10 -3.43 -2.51
C GLY A 279 -14.84 -2.23 -3.10
N SER A 280 -14.58 -1.86 -4.36
CA SER A 280 -15.25 -0.73 -5.04
C SER A 280 -15.62 -1.08 -6.47
N LEU A 281 -16.89 -0.87 -6.84
CA LEU A 281 -17.33 -0.83 -8.23
C LEU A 281 -16.80 0.46 -8.87
N TYR A 282 -16.06 0.36 -9.97
CA TYR A 282 -15.63 1.53 -10.73
C TYR A 282 -15.79 1.31 -12.24
N PRO A 283 -16.15 2.38 -12.98
CA PRO A 283 -16.28 2.33 -14.42
C PRO A 283 -14.94 2.53 -15.12
N VAL A 284 -14.78 1.84 -16.24
CA VAL A 284 -13.83 2.15 -17.32
C VAL A 284 -14.64 2.85 -18.41
N TYR A 285 -14.31 4.12 -18.68
CA TYR A 285 -15.01 4.90 -19.70
C TYR A 285 -14.39 4.67 -21.06
N ILE A 286 -15.23 4.46 -22.06
CA ILE A 286 -14.81 4.18 -23.43
C ILE A 286 -15.60 5.07 -24.38
N LEU A 287 -14.93 5.67 -25.35
CA LEU A 287 -15.54 6.42 -26.44
C LEU A 287 -14.95 5.96 -27.77
N GLY A 288 -15.78 5.42 -28.65
CA GLY A 288 -15.39 4.96 -29.98
C GLY A 288 -15.87 3.55 -30.26
N LYS A 289 -15.52 3.03 -31.44
CA LYS A 289 -15.94 1.71 -31.89
C LYS A 289 -15.12 0.61 -31.23
N ILE A 290 -15.77 -0.31 -30.52
CA ILE A 290 -15.14 -1.51 -29.94
C ILE A 290 -16.12 -2.68 -29.93
N GLU A 291 -15.59 -3.85 -30.20
CA GLU A 291 -16.26 -5.13 -30.01
C GLU A 291 -15.64 -5.84 -28.82
N LEU A 292 -16.48 -6.16 -27.84
CA LEU A 292 -16.09 -6.80 -26.59
C LEU A 292 -16.64 -8.22 -26.55
N THR A 293 -15.77 -9.21 -26.40
CA THR A 293 -16.15 -10.63 -26.36
C THR A 293 -16.02 -11.16 -24.94
N PHE A 294 -17.13 -11.61 -24.36
CA PHE A 294 -17.23 -12.16 -23.00
C PHE A 294 -17.42 -13.68 -23.02
N CYS A 295 -16.93 -14.39 -21.99
CA CYS A 295 -17.28 -15.79 -21.75
C CYS A 295 -18.71 -15.90 -21.19
N ALA A 296 -19.59 -16.72 -21.78
CA ALA A 296 -21.02 -16.75 -21.38
C ALA A 296 -21.35 -17.60 -20.14
N GLU A 297 -20.37 -18.06 -19.37
CA GLU A 297 -20.65 -18.85 -18.14
C GLU A 297 -21.24 -17.99 -17.00
N SER A 298 -21.30 -16.66 -17.14
CA SER A 298 -21.88 -15.71 -16.17
C SER A 298 -23.31 -15.24 -16.57
N GLN A 299 -24.20 -16.15 -16.97
CA GLN A 299 -25.50 -15.85 -17.58
C GLN A 299 -26.55 -15.08 -16.74
N ASN A 300 -26.22 -14.43 -15.61
CA ASN A 300 -27.24 -13.86 -14.71
C ASN A 300 -27.02 -12.42 -14.19
N ARG A 301 -26.14 -11.60 -14.76
CA ARG A 301 -25.79 -10.30 -14.14
C ARG A 301 -25.79 -9.03 -14.99
N CYS A 302 -26.56 -8.98 -16.08
CA CYS A 302 -26.85 -7.69 -16.75
C CYS A 302 -28.33 -7.32 -16.59
N ILE A 303 -28.62 -6.33 -15.75
CA ILE A 303 -29.92 -5.64 -15.71
C ILE A 303 -29.90 -4.55 -16.80
N GLY A 304 -30.80 -4.64 -17.79
CA GLY A 304 -31.29 -3.44 -18.47
C GLY A 304 -31.00 -3.24 -19.96
N GLN A 305 -30.60 -4.25 -20.72
CA GLN A 305 -30.64 -4.16 -22.19
C GLN A 305 -31.05 -5.51 -22.80
N GLU A 306 -32.25 -5.55 -23.38
CA GLU A 306 -32.71 -6.65 -24.24
C GLU A 306 -31.70 -6.80 -25.39
N CYS A 307 -30.91 -7.87 -25.36
CA CYS A 307 -30.16 -8.29 -26.52
C CYS A 307 -31.04 -9.23 -27.33
N ASP A 308 -31.59 -8.73 -28.42
CA ASP A 308 -32.14 -9.55 -29.50
C ASP A 308 -30.98 -10.29 -30.19
N LEU A 309 -30.58 -11.44 -29.65
CA LEU A 309 -29.71 -12.38 -30.34
C LEU A 309 -30.48 -13.69 -30.61
N PRO A 310 -30.40 -14.25 -31.82
CA PRO A 310 -31.06 -15.51 -32.15
C PRO A 310 -30.51 -16.64 -31.27
N GLN A 311 -31.41 -17.41 -30.66
CA GLN A 311 -31.08 -18.65 -29.98
C GLN A 311 -30.71 -19.73 -31.01
N GLU A 312 -29.42 -19.92 -31.29
CA GLU A 312 -28.94 -21.14 -31.95
C GLU A 312 -27.91 -21.88 -31.08
N ASN A 313 -28.30 -23.11 -30.71
CA ASN A 313 -27.55 -24.28 -30.22
C ASN A 313 -26.44 -24.12 -29.14
N PRO A 314 -26.61 -24.73 -27.94
CA PRO A 314 -25.74 -24.53 -26.77
C PRO A 314 -24.51 -25.45 -26.67
N SER A 315 -23.95 -25.98 -27.75
CA SER A 315 -22.90 -27.02 -27.69
C SER A 315 -21.46 -26.57 -27.96
N ASN A 316 -21.19 -25.27 -28.13
CA ASN A 316 -19.85 -24.69 -28.08
C ASN A 316 -19.94 -23.44 -27.20
N GLY A 317 -19.04 -23.30 -26.21
CA GLY A 317 -19.08 -22.23 -25.20
C GLY A 317 -19.58 -20.91 -25.77
N GLN A 318 -20.74 -20.45 -25.29
CA GLN A 318 -21.38 -19.25 -25.81
C GLN A 318 -20.43 -18.06 -25.56
N PHE A 319 -20.21 -17.23 -26.57
CA PHE A 319 -19.52 -15.95 -26.42
C PHE A 319 -20.55 -14.85 -26.69
N ARG A 320 -20.57 -13.81 -25.86
CA ARG A 320 -21.36 -12.61 -26.12
C ARG A 320 -20.45 -11.55 -26.69
N THR A 321 -20.80 -11.01 -27.86
CA THR A 321 -20.10 -9.86 -28.43
C THR A 321 -20.96 -8.62 -28.25
N LEU A 322 -20.41 -7.58 -27.61
CA LEU A 322 -21.03 -6.27 -27.47
C LEU A 322 -20.31 -5.29 -28.40
N SER A 323 -21.03 -4.73 -29.37
CA SER A 323 -20.52 -3.65 -30.22
C SER A 323 -20.94 -2.31 -29.63
N LEU A 324 -19.95 -1.49 -29.30
CA LEU A 324 -20.12 -0.15 -28.76
C LEU A 324 -19.59 0.84 -29.79
N ASP A 325 -20.32 1.92 -30.07
CA ASP A 325 -19.93 2.94 -31.06
C ASP A 325 -20.02 4.38 -30.54
N SER A 326 -20.30 4.54 -29.25
CA SER A 326 -20.53 5.82 -28.59
C SER A 326 -19.79 5.90 -27.25
N LEU A 327 -20.24 6.75 -26.34
CA LEU A 327 -19.72 6.83 -24.98
C LEU A 327 -20.36 5.76 -24.11
N HIS A 328 -19.55 4.85 -23.57
CA HIS A 328 -19.98 3.80 -22.66
C HIS A 328 -19.11 3.75 -21.41
N ALA A 329 -19.66 3.18 -20.35
CA ALA A 329 -18.94 2.85 -19.13
C ALA A 329 -19.13 1.35 -18.89
N ILE A 330 -18.04 0.61 -18.80
CA ILE A 330 -18.06 -0.80 -18.40
C ILE A 330 -17.46 -0.93 -17.00
N THR A 331 -18.01 -1.79 -16.18
CA THR A 331 -17.58 -1.99 -14.80
C THR A 331 -16.30 -2.83 -14.74
N ASN A 332 -15.59 -2.73 -13.62
CA ASN A 332 -14.44 -3.57 -13.35
C ASN A 332 -14.74 -5.08 -13.46
N PHE A 333 -15.96 -5.51 -13.08
CA PHE A 333 -16.41 -6.90 -13.22
C PHE A 333 -16.63 -7.32 -14.67
N GLU A 334 -17.28 -6.48 -15.48
CA GLU A 334 -17.44 -6.77 -16.92
C GLU A 334 -16.06 -6.92 -17.58
N VAL A 335 -15.09 -6.09 -17.18
CA VAL A 335 -13.71 -6.19 -17.70
C VAL A 335 -13.02 -7.48 -17.29
N GLU A 336 -13.28 -8.02 -16.10
CA GLU A 336 -12.76 -9.32 -15.67
C GLU A 336 -13.28 -10.46 -16.56
N GLU A 337 -14.55 -10.39 -16.95
CA GLU A 337 -15.20 -11.37 -17.83
C GLU A 337 -14.81 -11.24 -19.32
N LEU A 338 -14.11 -10.17 -19.71
CA LEU A 338 -13.61 -9.99 -21.07
C LEU A 338 -12.57 -11.06 -21.42
N LYS A 339 -12.84 -11.77 -22.51
CA LYS A 339 -11.91 -12.73 -23.12
C LYS A 339 -11.05 -12.08 -24.19
N SER A 340 -11.67 -11.30 -25.05
CA SER A 340 -10.98 -10.56 -26.11
C SER A 340 -11.72 -9.27 -26.43
N LEU A 341 -11.02 -8.38 -27.11
CA LEU A 341 -11.60 -7.17 -27.66
C LEU A 341 -11.02 -6.92 -29.05
N SER A 342 -11.78 -6.24 -29.90
CA SER A 342 -11.39 -5.81 -31.24
C SER A 342 -11.85 -4.37 -31.44
N THR A 343 -11.07 -3.57 -32.15
CA THR A 343 -11.45 -2.20 -32.50
C THR A 343 -11.00 -1.88 -33.93
N PRO A 344 -11.84 -1.23 -34.75
CA PRO A 344 -11.44 -0.74 -36.06
C PRO A 344 -10.70 0.59 -36.00
N ALA A 345 -10.31 1.05 -34.80
CA ALA A 345 -9.64 2.32 -34.62
C ALA A 345 -8.32 2.38 -35.40
N GLY A 346 -7.98 3.58 -35.85
CA GLY A 346 -6.65 3.93 -36.36
C GLY A 346 -5.78 4.62 -35.29
N ARG A 347 -6.34 4.95 -34.12
CA ARG A 347 -5.61 5.54 -32.99
C ARG A 347 -6.27 5.27 -31.64
N ILE A 348 -5.45 5.16 -30.60
CA ILE A 348 -5.86 5.00 -29.21
C ILE A 348 -5.48 6.25 -28.42
N ILE A 349 -6.39 6.79 -27.62
CA ILE A 349 -6.18 7.95 -26.76
C ILE A 349 -6.51 7.54 -25.32
N LEU A 350 -5.52 7.60 -24.45
CA LEU A 350 -5.64 7.29 -23.03
C LEU A 350 -5.67 8.60 -22.27
N THR A 351 -6.72 8.83 -21.47
CA THR A 351 -6.85 10.06 -20.68
C THR A 351 -7.13 9.74 -19.23
N GLU A 352 -6.41 10.41 -18.32
CA GLU A 352 -6.73 10.38 -16.90
C GLU A 352 -8.04 11.13 -16.64
N ASN A 353 -8.22 12.29 -17.30
CA ASN A 353 -9.33 13.17 -17.04
C ASN A 353 -10.60 12.80 -17.84
N ARG A 354 -11.67 12.47 -17.11
CA ARG A 354 -13.00 12.17 -17.68
C ARG A 354 -13.62 13.36 -18.42
N ALA A 355 -13.32 14.60 -18.03
CA ALA A 355 -13.87 15.80 -18.65
C ALA A 355 -13.49 15.92 -20.13
N LEU A 356 -12.26 15.50 -20.50
CA LEU A 356 -11.83 15.48 -21.89
C LEU A 356 -12.70 14.55 -22.74
N LEU A 357 -12.91 13.33 -22.27
CA LEU A 357 -13.72 12.32 -22.95
C LEU A 357 -15.19 12.77 -23.10
N ILE A 358 -15.77 13.38 -22.05
CA ILE A 358 -17.12 13.98 -22.13
C ILE A 358 -17.14 15.11 -23.16
N LYS A 359 -16.12 15.97 -23.19
CA LYS A 359 -16.05 17.09 -24.13
C LYS A 359 -15.96 16.59 -25.58
N MET A 360 -15.12 15.59 -25.85
CA MET A 360 -15.00 14.96 -27.19
C MET A 360 -16.33 14.35 -27.65
N TYR A 361 -17.08 13.74 -26.74
CA TYR A 361 -18.43 13.25 -27.04
C TYR A 361 -19.41 14.40 -27.34
N LYS A 362 -19.47 15.42 -26.48
CA LYS A 362 -20.42 16.54 -26.59
C LYS A 362 -20.18 17.43 -27.79
N THR A 363 -18.94 17.59 -28.25
CA THR A 363 -18.62 18.32 -29.50
C THR A 363 -18.89 17.50 -30.75
N GLY A 364 -19.21 16.20 -30.61
CA GLY A 364 -19.39 15.28 -31.74
C GLY A 364 -18.10 14.94 -32.47
N TRP A 365 -16.93 15.21 -31.89
CA TRP A 365 -15.64 14.98 -32.53
C TRP A 365 -15.41 13.50 -32.88
N PHE A 366 -15.81 12.59 -31.99
CA PHE A 366 -15.71 11.14 -32.24
C PHE A 366 -16.48 10.66 -33.49
N LYS A 367 -17.55 11.37 -33.90
CA LYS A 367 -18.30 11.04 -35.12
C LYS A 367 -17.54 11.47 -36.37
N LYS A 368 -16.81 12.58 -36.30
CA LYS A 368 -15.95 13.05 -37.40
C LYS A 368 -14.68 12.22 -37.53
N SER A 369 -14.22 11.65 -36.42
CA SER A 369 -13.02 10.81 -36.35
C SER A 369 -13.38 9.41 -35.83
N PRO A 370 -14.09 8.59 -36.63
CA PRO A 370 -14.55 7.26 -36.20
C PRO A 370 -13.41 6.26 -35.96
N GLU A 371 -12.21 6.59 -36.44
CA GLU A 371 -10.97 5.85 -36.21
C GLU A 371 -10.34 6.13 -34.83
N SER A 372 -10.92 7.03 -34.03
CA SER A 372 -10.39 7.33 -32.69
C SER A 372 -11.08 6.50 -31.62
N PHE A 373 -10.28 5.81 -30.81
CA PHE A 373 -10.73 5.09 -29.63
C PHE A 373 -10.15 5.74 -28.38
N VAL A 374 -11.01 6.21 -27.48
CA VAL A 374 -10.61 6.93 -26.26
C VAL A 374 -10.96 6.10 -25.03
N VAL A 375 -10.01 5.93 -24.12
CA VAL A 375 -10.21 5.28 -22.81
C VAL A 375 -9.98 6.31 -21.71
N GLY A 376 -11.02 6.54 -20.89
CA GLY A 376 -10.97 7.40 -19.71
C GLY A 376 -10.75 6.58 -18.44
N ILE A 377 -9.67 6.86 -17.72
CA ILE A 377 -9.22 6.10 -16.54
C ILE A 377 -9.74 6.71 -15.22
N ASP A 378 -10.09 7.99 -15.20
CA ASP A 378 -10.72 8.70 -14.06
C ASP A 378 -9.88 8.58 -12.76
N GLY A 379 -8.63 9.05 -12.86
CA GLY A 379 -7.61 9.01 -11.81
C GLY A 379 -6.54 7.95 -12.05
N ARG A 380 -6.05 7.31 -10.97
CA ARG A 380 -4.99 6.30 -11.05
C ARG A 380 -5.42 5.06 -11.82
N LEU A 381 -4.47 4.44 -12.51
CA LEU A 381 -4.64 3.10 -13.09
C LEU A 381 -5.03 2.10 -12.00
N ARG A 382 -5.97 1.23 -12.36
CA ARG A 382 -6.52 0.18 -11.50
C ARG A 382 -6.49 -1.12 -12.29
N LEU A 383 -6.73 -2.22 -11.59
CA LEU A 383 -6.64 -3.58 -12.12
C LEU A 383 -7.40 -3.75 -13.46
N SER A 384 -8.64 -3.29 -13.55
CA SER A 384 -9.44 -3.39 -14.78
C SER A 384 -8.93 -2.48 -15.90
N HIS A 385 -8.34 -1.33 -15.56
CA HIS A 385 -7.64 -0.50 -16.56
C HIS A 385 -6.44 -1.27 -17.13
N HIS A 386 -5.61 -1.90 -16.30
CA HIS A 386 -4.50 -2.72 -16.80
C HIS A 386 -4.98 -3.85 -17.70
N ARG A 387 -6.04 -4.56 -17.29
CA ARG A 387 -6.56 -5.68 -18.05
C ARG A 387 -7.04 -5.25 -19.43
N ILE A 388 -7.89 -4.22 -19.51
CA ILE A 388 -8.40 -3.76 -20.80
C ILE A 388 -7.29 -3.20 -21.70
N LEU A 389 -6.32 -2.48 -21.13
CA LEU A 389 -5.19 -1.93 -21.88
C LEU A 389 -4.26 -3.02 -22.41
N LYS A 390 -3.99 -4.08 -21.62
CA LYS A 390 -3.24 -5.26 -22.08
C LYS A 390 -3.98 -6.00 -23.20
N LEU A 391 -5.30 -6.14 -23.09
CA LEU A 391 -6.13 -6.75 -24.15
C LEU A 391 -6.09 -5.90 -25.43
N LEU A 392 -6.19 -4.57 -25.30
CA LEU A 392 -6.11 -3.63 -26.40
C LEU A 392 -4.75 -3.68 -27.08
N GLN A 393 -3.65 -3.69 -26.32
CA GLN A 393 -2.30 -3.77 -26.87
C GLN A 393 -2.05 -5.09 -27.60
N ARG A 394 -2.63 -6.20 -27.14
CA ARG A 394 -2.53 -7.50 -27.84
C ARG A 394 -3.35 -7.54 -29.12
N ALA A 395 -4.54 -6.95 -29.10
CA ALA A 395 -5.43 -6.92 -30.26
C ALA A 395 -4.97 -5.94 -31.34
N ALA A 396 -4.28 -4.87 -30.93
CA ALA A 396 -3.95 -3.75 -31.78
C ALA A 396 -2.53 -3.16 -31.52
N PRO A 397 -1.47 -3.98 -31.56
CA PRO A 397 -0.11 -3.55 -31.18
C PRO A 397 0.49 -2.47 -32.10
N HIS A 398 -0.06 -2.29 -33.30
CA HIS A 398 0.43 -1.34 -34.30
C HIS A 398 -0.31 0.00 -34.28
N ILE A 399 -1.40 0.11 -33.51
CA ILE A 399 -2.20 1.34 -33.48
C ILE A 399 -1.43 2.40 -32.66
N PRO A 400 -1.22 3.62 -33.23
CA PRO A 400 -0.62 4.73 -32.48
C PRO A 400 -1.41 5.05 -31.20
N CYS A 401 -0.70 5.09 -30.08
CA CYS A 401 -1.25 5.41 -28.78
C CYS A 401 -0.83 6.82 -28.33
N TYR A 402 -1.78 7.56 -27.74
CA TYR A 402 -1.57 8.90 -27.20
C TYR A 402 -2.00 8.93 -25.73
N ILE A 403 -1.19 9.50 -24.86
CA ILE A 403 -1.44 9.63 -23.42
C ILE A 403 -1.68 11.09 -23.09
N TRP A 404 -2.80 11.41 -22.45
CA TRP A 404 -3.13 12.75 -21.98
C TRP A 404 -3.42 12.71 -20.47
N THR A 405 -2.59 13.37 -19.70
CA THR A 405 -2.68 13.45 -18.23
C THR A 405 -2.23 14.82 -17.76
N ASP A 406 -2.38 15.06 -16.46
CA ASP A 406 -1.80 16.19 -15.77
C ASP A 406 -0.27 16.09 -15.76
N SER A 407 0.39 17.24 -15.54
CA SER A 407 1.84 17.31 -15.40
C SER A 407 2.27 17.35 -13.92
N ASP A 408 1.47 16.77 -13.03
CA ASP A 408 1.78 16.62 -11.61
C ASP A 408 2.49 15.28 -11.32
N SER A 409 2.87 15.04 -10.06
CA SER A 409 3.58 13.79 -9.71
C SER A 409 2.75 12.52 -10.02
N PRO A 410 1.46 12.43 -9.68
CA PRO A 410 0.58 11.35 -10.14
C PRO A 410 0.53 11.16 -11.65
N GLY A 411 0.38 12.22 -12.43
CA GLY A 411 0.31 12.17 -13.89
C GLY A 411 1.62 11.70 -14.53
N ILE A 412 2.76 12.09 -13.98
CA ILE A 412 4.08 11.58 -14.44
C ILE A 412 4.19 10.07 -14.21
N SER A 413 3.82 9.58 -13.03
CA SER A 413 3.80 8.14 -12.74
C SER A 413 2.83 7.40 -13.66
N PHE A 414 1.69 8.00 -13.99
CA PHE A 414 0.72 7.46 -14.94
C PHE A 414 1.28 7.33 -16.36
N VAL A 415 2.03 8.34 -16.85
CA VAL A 415 2.71 8.28 -18.15
C VAL A 415 3.76 7.17 -18.16
N GLU A 416 4.57 7.07 -17.10
CA GLU A 416 5.59 6.03 -16.96
C GLU A 416 4.96 4.64 -17.05
N GLU A 417 3.89 4.39 -16.30
CA GLU A 417 3.18 3.12 -16.27
C GLU A 417 2.57 2.76 -17.64
N LEU A 418 1.95 3.73 -18.31
CA LEU A 418 1.37 3.52 -19.65
C LEU A 418 2.44 3.34 -20.74
N HIS A 419 3.60 3.98 -20.62
CA HIS A 419 4.70 3.80 -21.55
C HIS A 419 5.23 2.36 -21.54
N HIS A 420 5.26 1.71 -20.37
CA HIS A 420 5.60 0.29 -20.27
C HIS A 420 4.58 -0.62 -20.97
N LEU A 421 3.30 -0.25 -20.96
CA LEU A 421 2.24 -1.00 -21.67
C LEU A 421 2.22 -0.73 -23.18
N PHE A 422 2.50 0.51 -23.59
CA PHE A 422 2.51 0.96 -24.97
C PHE A 422 3.87 1.61 -25.33
N PRO A 423 4.92 0.80 -25.57
CA PRO A 423 6.21 1.32 -26.00
C PRO A 423 6.06 2.07 -27.33
N GLY A 424 6.34 3.38 -27.32
CA GLY A 424 6.12 4.27 -28.47
C GLY A 424 4.85 5.13 -28.39
N ALA A 425 4.10 5.05 -27.29
CA ALA A 425 3.03 6.00 -27.01
C ALA A 425 3.56 7.44 -26.96
N ARG A 426 2.77 8.37 -27.49
CA ARG A 426 3.08 9.80 -27.48
C ARG A 426 2.32 10.50 -26.36
N VAL A 427 2.98 11.42 -25.68
CA VAL A 427 2.40 12.16 -24.57
C VAL A 427 1.92 13.52 -25.05
N VAL A 428 0.64 13.83 -24.81
CA VAL A 428 0.07 15.16 -25.07
C VAL A 428 0.65 16.12 -24.04
N PHE A 429 1.29 17.18 -24.54
CA PHE A 429 2.00 18.17 -23.73
C PHE A 429 1.41 19.56 -23.92
N ILE A 430 1.13 20.22 -22.80
CA ILE A 430 0.54 21.57 -22.74
C ILE A 430 1.61 22.60 -22.41
N GLU A 431 1.91 23.48 -23.36
CA GLU A 431 2.84 24.59 -23.17
C GLU A 431 2.12 25.93 -23.43
N GLY A 432 1.66 26.56 -22.34
CA GLY A 432 0.85 27.77 -22.43
C GLY A 432 -0.53 27.45 -23.01
N HIS A 433 -0.85 28.04 -24.17
CA HIS A 433 -2.10 27.76 -24.91
C HIS A 433 -1.91 26.79 -26.08
N ASN A 434 -0.74 26.15 -26.19
CA ASN A 434 -0.42 25.23 -27.27
C ASN A 434 -0.45 23.79 -26.79
N LEU A 435 -1.13 22.95 -27.58
CA LEU A 435 -1.13 21.50 -27.44
C LEU A 435 -0.15 20.90 -28.45
N SER A 436 0.67 19.96 -27.99
CA SER A 436 1.64 19.22 -28.81
C SER A 436 1.73 17.77 -28.37
N CYS A 437 2.36 16.91 -29.17
CA CYS A 437 2.65 15.53 -28.81
C CYS A 437 4.16 15.32 -28.77
N LEU A 438 4.66 14.70 -27.71
CA LEU A 438 6.06 14.36 -27.51
C LEU A 438 6.22 12.84 -27.41
N ASP A 439 7.41 12.32 -27.70
CA ASP A 439 7.79 10.99 -27.24
C ASP A 439 8.05 11.03 -25.72
N TYR A 440 8.08 9.86 -25.09
CA TYR A 440 8.21 9.74 -23.63
C TYR A 440 9.52 10.35 -23.12
N GLU A 441 10.61 10.17 -23.87
CA GLU A 441 11.93 10.68 -23.54
C GLU A 441 11.93 12.21 -23.55
N LYS A 442 11.44 12.86 -24.61
CA LYS A 442 11.37 14.34 -24.65
C LYS A 442 10.38 14.90 -23.65
N PHE A 443 9.28 14.20 -23.38
CA PHE A 443 8.35 14.60 -22.32
C PHE A 443 9.08 14.64 -20.97
N THR A 444 9.80 13.57 -20.62
CA THR A 444 10.56 13.47 -19.38
C THR A 444 11.67 14.51 -19.30
N GLU A 445 12.40 14.74 -20.39
CA GLU A 445 13.43 15.78 -20.47
C GLU A 445 12.85 17.18 -20.27
N LYS A 446 11.72 17.51 -20.94
CA LYS A 446 11.06 18.81 -20.80
C LYS A 446 10.58 19.06 -19.37
N ILE A 447 9.92 18.07 -18.75
CA ILE A 447 9.45 18.18 -17.37
C ILE A 447 10.60 18.39 -16.39
N LYS A 448 11.72 17.68 -16.57
CA LYS A 448 12.93 17.87 -15.75
C LYS A 448 13.59 19.24 -15.96
N ALA A 449 13.65 19.71 -17.20
CA ALA A 449 14.28 20.99 -17.56
C ALA A 449 13.43 22.21 -17.15
N ARG A 450 12.11 22.04 -17.00
CA ARG A 450 11.16 23.11 -16.71
C ARG A 450 10.24 22.73 -15.55
N PRO A 451 10.73 22.80 -14.29
CA PRO A 451 9.91 22.49 -13.11
C PRO A 451 8.67 23.40 -12.97
N ASP A 452 8.65 24.57 -13.61
CA ASP A 452 7.48 25.46 -13.68
C ASP A 452 6.30 24.88 -14.48
N LEU A 453 6.54 23.79 -15.21
CA LEU A 453 5.52 23.02 -15.91
C LEU A 453 4.96 21.88 -15.04
N LEU A 454 5.55 21.61 -13.87
CA LEU A 454 5.01 20.67 -12.89
C LEU A 454 3.72 21.22 -12.26
N ASN A 455 2.80 20.32 -11.94
CA ASN A 455 1.51 20.63 -11.30
C ASN A 455 0.57 21.49 -12.15
N ARG A 456 0.65 21.34 -13.48
CA ARG A 456 -0.37 21.89 -14.38
C ARG A 456 -1.50 20.90 -14.56
N GLU A 457 -2.73 21.37 -14.31
CA GLU A 457 -3.97 20.63 -14.54
C GLU A 457 -4.31 20.57 -16.03
N GLN A 458 -4.71 19.40 -16.52
CA GLN A 458 -5.23 19.16 -17.86
C GLN A 458 -6.45 20.03 -18.15
N GLU A 459 -7.29 20.30 -17.14
CA GLU A 459 -8.48 21.16 -17.23
C GLU A 459 -8.15 22.58 -17.68
N SER A 460 -6.92 23.05 -17.45
CA SER A 460 -6.49 24.40 -17.86
C SER A 460 -6.53 24.60 -19.37
N LEU A 461 -6.37 23.51 -20.16
CA LEU A 461 -6.45 23.54 -21.61
C LEU A 461 -6.90 22.19 -22.19
N LEU A 462 -8.22 21.94 -22.17
CA LEU A 462 -8.80 20.75 -22.81
C LEU A 462 -8.81 20.80 -24.35
N GLY A 463 -8.51 21.96 -24.95
CA GLY A 463 -8.58 22.18 -26.41
C GLY A 463 -9.98 22.07 -27.01
N GLY A 464 -10.08 22.09 -28.33
CA GLY A 464 -11.29 21.77 -29.10
C GLY A 464 -11.01 20.87 -30.30
N PRO A 465 -12.03 20.55 -31.13
CA PRO A 465 -11.89 19.65 -32.28
C PRO A 465 -10.66 19.92 -33.16
N ASN A 466 -10.41 21.19 -33.53
CA ASN A 466 -9.27 21.56 -34.38
C ASN A 466 -7.91 21.31 -33.68
N ASP A 467 -7.85 21.47 -32.36
CA ASP A 467 -6.63 21.18 -31.61
C ASP A 467 -6.39 19.67 -31.56
N TRP A 468 -7.45 18.90 -31.30
CA TRP A 468 -7.38 17.45 -31.27
C TRP A 468 -7.01 16.87 -32.62
N ASP A 469 -7.55 17.40 -33.72
CA ASP A 469 -7.18 16.97 -35.08
C ASP A 469 -5.68 17.14 -35.32
N ARG A 470 -5.11 18.28 -34.91
CA ARG A 470 -3.67 18.54 -34.99
C ARG A 470 -2.84 17.63 -34.07
N VAL A 471 -3.25 17.48 -32.81
CA VAL A 471 -2.53 16.70 -31.79
C VAL A 471 -2.51 15.21 -32.13
N PHE A 472 -3.64 14.69 -32.60
CA PHE A 472 -3.83 13.28 -32.95
C PHE A 472 -3.60 12.97 -34.43
N GLN A 473 -3.09 13.95 -35.19
CA GLN A 473 -2.69 13.82 -36.59
C GLN A 473 -3.82 13.30 -37.49
N ILE A 474 -4.99 13.91 -37.37
CA ILE A 474 -6.15 13.69 -38.23
C ILE A 474 -6.04 14.70 -39.36
N TYR A 475 -5.90 14.21 -40.59
CA TYR A 475 -5.75 15.01 -41.82
C TYR A 475 -7.01 15.01 -42.67
#